data_AF-A0A667FN03-F1
#
_entry.id   AF-A0A667FN03-F1
#
_cell.length_a   1.000
_cell.length_b   1.000
_cell.length_c   1.000
_cell.angle_alpha   90.00
_cell.angle_beta   90.00
_cell.angle_gamma   90.00
#
_symmetry.space_group_name_H-M   'P 1'
#
loop_
_entity.id
_entity.type
_entity.pdbx_description
1 polymer ?
#
loop_
_entity_poly.entity_id
_entity_poly.type
_entity_poly.pdbx_seq_one_letter_code
_entity_poly.pdbx_strand_id
1 'polypeptide(L)'
;MTSFQQVPLQTSSSAHFIFQYVPKRGSYLPNSHLECHCTITPYVHPHPKDWVDIFKVGWSTACDYHTLLWPCMPEHYVEGTTVNCVFAFQGYFENFSS
;
A
#
# COMPACT_ATOMS: atom_id res chain seq x y z
N MET A 1 -15.93 -24.38 2.14
CA MET A 1 -14.54 -24.21 1.68
C MET A 1 -14.55 -23.20 0.55
N THR A 2 -14.35 -21.92 0.87
CA THR A 2 -14.40 -20.83 -0.12
C THR A 2 -13.09 -20.83 -0.89
N SER A 3 -13.16 -21.13 -2.18
CA SER A 3 -12.01 -21.13 -3.09
C SER A 3 -11.53 -19.69 -3.27
N PHE A 4 -10.27 -19.41 -2.91
CA PHE A 4 -9.62 -18.16 -3.29
C PHE A 4 -9.21 -18.29 -4.75
N GLN A 5 -9.99 -17.73 -5.66
CA GLN A 5 -9.55 -17.56 -7.05
C GLN A 5 -8.38 -16.57 -7.05
N GLN A 6 -7.19 -17.07 -7.36
CA GLN A 6 -6.04 -16.23 -7.67
C GLN A 6 -6.32 -15.54 -9.01
N VAL A 7 -6.70 -14.27 -8.95
CA VAL A 7 -6.96 -13.44 -10.12
C VAL A 7 -5.63 -13.24 -10.85
N PRO A 8 -5.52 -13.57 -12.15
CA PRO A 8 -4.33 -13.27 -12.94
C PRO A 8 -4.05 -11.77 -12.89
N LEU A 9 -2.82 -11.41 -12.52
CA LEU A 9 -2.40 -10.03 -12.35
C LEU A 9 -2.36 -9.33 -13.73
N GLN A 10 -3.48 -8.72 -14.14
CA GLN A 10 -3.56 -7.83 -15.30
C GLN A 10 -2.96 -6.48 -14.90
N THR A 11 -1.64 -6.34 -15.00
CA THR A 11 -0.96 -5.08 -14.66
C THR A 11 -1.14 -4.06 -15.78
N SER A 12 -1.75 -2.91 -15.47
CA SER A 12 -1.66 -1.69 -16.27
C SER A 12 -0.20 -1.23 -16.37
N SER A 13 0.17 -0.45 -17.40
CA SER A 13 1.52 0.10 -17.59
C SER A 13 2.01 1.00 -16.45
N SER A 14 1.13 1.36 -15.52
CA SER A 14 1.44 2.18 -14.35
C SER A 14 1.34 1.41 -13.03
N ALA A 15 0.93 0.13 -13.06
CA ALA A 15 0.67 -0.68 -11.88
C ALA A 15 1.95 -1.39 -11.40
N HIS A 16 2.94 -0.61 -10.93
CA HIS A 16 4.21 -1.17 -10.50
C HIS A 16 4.25 -1.59 -9.02
N PHE A 17 3.33 -1.05 -8.21
CA PHE A 17 3.12 -1.40 -6.81
C PHE A 17 1.71 -1.96 -6.66
N ILE A 18 1.59 -3.14 -6.05
CA ILE A 18 0.32 -3.86 -5.93
C ILE A 18 0.02 -4.09 -4.46
N PHE A 19 -0.98 -3.38 -3.94
CA PHE A 19 -1.45 -3.56 -2.58
C PHE A 19 -2.35 -4.79 -2.48
N GLN A 20 -1.96 -5.71 -1.61
CA GLN A 20 -2.65 -6.98 -1.38
C GLN A 20 -3.42 -6.95 -0.07
N TYR A 21 -4.46 -7.78 0.00
CA TYR A 21 -5.28 -8.00 1.20
C TYR A 21 -5.88 -6.73 1.81
N VAL A 22 -6.06 -5.67 1.01
CA VAL A 22 -6.60 -4.38 1.47
C VAL A 22 -8.03 -4.58 2.00
N PRO A 23 -8.28 -4.40 3.30
CA PRO A 23 -9.63 -4.46 3.85
C PRO A 23 -10.60 -3.47 3.19
N LYS A 24 -11.89 -3.78 3.24
CA LYS A 24 -12.91 -2.88 2.70
C LYS A 24 -12.94 -1.56 3.48
N ARG A 25 -13.37 -0.49 2.79
CA ARG A 25 -13.61 0.82 3.40
C ARG A 25 -14.48 0.66 4.65
N GLY A 26 -14.03 1.20 5.78
CA GLY A 26 -14.72 1.13 7.07
C GLY A 26 -14.42 -0.12 7.91
N SER A 27 -13.59 -1.04 7.43
CA SER A 27 -13.14 -2.20 8.21
C SER A 27 -11.89 -1.94 9.06
N TYR A 28 -11.27 -0.76 8.92
CA TYR A 28 -10.13 -0.35 9.75
C TYR A 28 -10.62 0.19 11.08
N LEU A 29 -10.09 -0.34 12.18
CA LEU A 29 -10.39 0.18 13.50
C LEU A 29 -9.64 1.51 13.70
N PRO A 30 -10.30 2.58 14.19
CA PRO A 30 -9.60 3.81 14.54
C PRO A 30 -8.55 3.53 15.61
N ASN A 31 -7.41 4.21 15.50
CA ASN A 31 -6.25 4.02 16.39
C ASN A 31 -5.67 2.60 16.45
N SER A 32 -5.95 1.76 15.45
CA SER A 32 -5.36 0.42 15.36
C SER A 32 -4.11 0.40 14.47
N HIS A 33 -3.23 -0.55 14.76
CA HIS A 33 -2.11 -0.88 13.89
C HIS A 33 -2.65 -1.41 12.55
N LEU A 34 -2.22 -0.80 11.45
CA LEU A 34 -2.58 -1.22 10.12
C LEU A 34 -1.35 -1.73 9.38
N GLU A 35 -1.38 -2.98 8.96
CA GLU A 35 -0.39 -3.55 8.04
C GLU A 35 -0.92 -3.50 6.62
N CYS A 36 -0.09 -2.99 5.72
CA CYS A 36 -0.37 -2.95 4.30
C CYS A 36 0.66 -3.80 3.57
N HIS A 37 0.19 -4.88 2.95
CA HIS A 37 1.05 -5.75 2.16
C HIS A 37 1.13 -5.20 0.73
N CYS A 38 2.34 -5.07 0.21
CA CYS A 38 2.58 -4.58 -1.15
C CYS A 38 3.54 -5.50 -1.88
N THR A 39 3.27 -5.72 -3.17
CA THR A 39 4.23 -6.33 -4.10
C THR A 39 4.79 -5.27 -5.01
N ILE A 40 6.12 -5.14 -4.98
CA ILE A 40 6.89 -4.34 -5.92
C ILE A 40 7.19 -5.22 -7.12
N THR A 41 6.78 -4.78 -8.31
CA THR A 41 7.04 -5.46 -9.57
C THR A 41 8.46 -5.17 -10.06
N PRO A 42 9.05 -6.02 -10.92
CA PRO A 42 10.40 -5.80 -11.46
C PRO A 42 10.50 -4.59 -12.40
N TYR A 43 9.38 -3.93 -12.72
CA TYR A 43 9.30 -2.83 -13.67
C TYR A 43 9.54 -1.46 -13.04
N VAL A 44 9.73 -1.38 -11.72
CA VAL A 44 10.07 -0.16 -10.99
C VAL A 44 11.30 -0.38 -10.13
N HIS A 45 12.09 0.68 -9.98
CA HIS A 45 13.21 0.72 -9.05
C HIS A 45 12.80 1.56 -7.83
N PRO A 46 12.44 0.94 -6.69
CA PRO A 46 12.06 1.67 -5.48
C PRO A 46 13.25 2.50 -4.97
N HIS A 47 12.98 3.74 -4.58
CA HIS A 47 13.98 4.66 -4.04
C HIS A 47 13.83 4.75 -2.50
N PRO A 48 14.93 4.98 -1.74
CA PRO A 48 14.87 5.21 -0.29
C PRO A 48 14.06 6.43 0.16
N LYS A 49 13.50 7.20 -0.78
CA LYS A 49 12.64 8.36 -0.52
C LYS A 49 11.20 8.10 -0.95
N ASP A 50 10.90 6.94 -1.51
CA ASP A 50 9.53 6.59 -1.85
C ASP A 50 8.75 6.39 -0.55
N TRP A 51 7.53 6.90 -0.52
CA TRP A 51 6.65 6.81 0.63
C TRP A 51 5.30 6.23 0.21
N VAL A 52 4.55 5.74 1.20
CA VAL A 52 3.18 5.23 0.99
C VAL A 52 2.23 6.07 1.82
N ASP A 53 1.26 6.67 1.14
CA ASP A 53 0.28 7.53 1.78
C ASP A 53 -1.11 6.90 1.74
N ILE A 54 -1.90 7.23 2.77
CA ILE A 54 -3.33 6.90 2.79
C ILE A 54 -4.11 8.14 2.39
N PHE A 55 -4.91 8.00 1.33
CA PHE A 55 -5.77 9.06 0.83
C PHE A 55 -7.23 8.79 1.15
N LYS A 56 -7.97 9.86 1.45
CA LYS A 56 -9.44 9.81 1.42
C LYS A 56 -9.90 9.63 -0.04
N VAL A 57 -10.89 8.78 -0.28
CA VAL A 57 -11.50 8.62 -1.60
C VAL A 57 -11.96 9.98 -2.13
N GLY A 58 -11.60 10.31 -3.37
CA GLY A 58 -11.87 11.63 -3.97
C GLY A 58 -10.72 12.62 -3.90
N TRP A 59 -9.51 12.19 -3.51
CA TRP A 59 -8.29 12.99 -3.62
C TRP A 59 -8.01 13.41 -5.07
N SER A 60 -7.41 14.59 -5.25
CA SER A 60 -7.06 15.14 -6.57
C SER A 60 -5.55 15.27 -6.77
N THR A 61 -4.83 15.53 -5.68
CA THR A 61 -3.37 15.71 -5.70
C THR A 61 -2.72 14.87 -4.62
N ALA A 62 -1.41 14.59 -4.79
CA ALA A 62 -0.63 13.91 -3.77
C ALA A 62 -0.55 14.69 -2.44
N CYS A 63 -0.88 15.98 -2.43
CA CYS A 63 -0.95 16.80 -1.22
C CYS A 63 -2.21 16.56 -0.39
N ASP A 64 -3.22 15.86 -0.92
CA ASP A 64 -4.48 15.55 -0.23
C ASP A 64 -4.35 14.31 0.69
N TYR A 65 -3.12 13.99 1.13
CA TYR A 65 -2.85 12.82 1.97
C TYR A 65 -3.46 13.00 3.37
N HIS A 66 -3.97 11.91 3.93
CA HIS A 66 -4.48 11.89 5.30
C HIS A 66 -3.38 11.54 6.29
N THR A 67 -2.51 10.60 5.92
CA THR A 67 -1.36 10.21 6.73
C THR A 67 -0.18 9.94 5.80
N LEU A 68 0.94 10.59 6.09
CA LEU A 68 2.21 10.38 5.42
C LEU A 68 3.00 9.31 6.19
N LEU A 69 3.50 8.29 5.51
CA LEU A 69 4.52 7.41 6.09
C LEU A 69 5.92 7.87 5.71
N TRP A 70 6.86 7.57 6.61
CA TRP A 70 8.27 7.65 6.29
C TRP A 70 8.65 6.63 5.21
N PRO A 71 9.73 6.88 4.47
CA PRO A 71 10.22 5.94 3.49
C PRO A 71 10.51 4.58 4.13
N CYS A 72 9.83 3.55 3.64
CA CYS A 72 10.01 2.17 4.11
C CYS A 72 10.52 1.35 2.92
N MET A 73 11.79 1.53 2.60
CA MET A 73 12.42 0.70 1.56
C MET A 73 12.72 -0.69 2.15
N PRO A 74 12.42 -1.78 1.44
CA PRO A 74 12.88 -3.11 1.86
C PRO A 74 14.42 -3.15 1.87
N GLU A 75 15.00 -3.58 2.99
CA GLU A 75 16.45 -3.54 3.24
C GLU A 75 17.29 -4.32 2.21
N HIS A 76 16.66 -5.23 1.46
CA HIS A 76 17.32 -6.15 0.53
C HIS A 76 16.66 -6.18 -0.86
N TYR A 77 16.21 -5.02 -1.37
CA TYR A 77 15.73 -4.97 -2.76
C TYR A 77 16.85 -5.36 -3.74
N VAL A 78 16.53 -6.31 -4.62
CA VAL A 78 17.37 -6.68 -5.76
C VAL A 78 16.67 -6.23 -7.03
N GLU A 79 17.39 -5.51 -7.89
CA GLU A 79 16.84 -4.98 -9.13
C GLU A 79 16.28 -6.10 -10.03
N GLY A 80 15.12 -5.85 -10.63
CA GLY A 80 14.45 -6.81 -11.50
C GLY A 80 13.81 -7.99 -10.76
N THR A 81 13.75 -7.95 -9.42
CA THR A 81 13.02 -8.95 -8.63
C THR A 81 11.66 -8.46 -8.18
N THR A 82 10.74 -9.40 -8.03
CA THR A 82 9.45 -9.15 -7.38
C THR A 82 9.63 -9.28 -5.87
N VAL A 83 9.38 -8.20 -5.14
CA VAL A 83 9.58 -8.16 -3.68
C VAL A 83 8.26 -7.89 -2.97
N ASN A 84 7.96 -8.69 -1.95
CA ASN A 84 6.84 -8.43 -1.05
C ASN A 84 7.34 -7.60 0.15
N CYS A 85 6.61 -6.52 0.43
CA CYS A 85 6.91 -5.57 1.50
C CYS A 85 5.69 -5.43 2.40
N VAL A 86 5.92 -5.12 3.67
CA VAL A 86 4.85 -4.79 4.63
C VAL A 86 5.10 -3.40 5.17
N PHE A 87 4.11 -2.53 5.01
CA PHE A 87 4.10 -1.19 5.57
C PHE A 87 3.24 -1.18 6.83
N ALA A 88 3.84 -0.81 7.95
CA ALA A 88 3.17 -0.72 9.24
C ALA A 88 2.80 0.74 9.52
N PHE A 89 1.51 1.03 9.59
CA PHE A 89 1.00 2.33 9.98
C PHE A 89 0.65 2.32 11.47
N GLN A 90 1.28 3.22 12.21
CA GLN A 90 0.96 3.45 13.61
C GLN A 90 -0.33 4.28 13.71
N GLY A 91 -1.29 3.77 14.47
CA GLY A 91 -2.69 4.22 14.49
C GLY A 91 -2.91 5.63 15.03
N TYR A 92 -2.63 6.64 14.22
CA TYR A 92 -3.13 8.01 14.37
C TYR A 92 -4.19 8.32 13.32
N PHE A 93 -4.99 7.31 12.97
CA PHE A 93 -6.11 7.47 12.03
C PHE A 93 -7.31 8.04 12.77
N GLU A 94 -7.42 9.37 12.80
CA GLU A 94 -8.64 10.03 13.27
C GLU A 94 -9.78 9.77 12.27
N ASN A 95 -10.71 8.90 12.67
CA ASN A 95 -12.06 8.73 12.12
C ASN A 95 -12.20 8.88 10.59
N PHE A 96 -12.07 7.78 9.84
CA PHE A 96 -12.52 7.68 8.43
C PHE A 96 -14.05 7.81 8.23
N SER A 97 -14.78 8.28 9.24
CA SER A 97 -16.23 8.48 9.23
C SER A 97 -16.55 9.95 8.99
N SER A 98 -16.86 10.29 7.74
CA SER A 98 -17.86 11.31 7.41
C SER A 98 -18.65 10.89 6.19
#